data_AF-A7AY47-F1
#
_entry.id   AF-A7AY47-F1
#
_cell.length_a   1.000
_cell.length_b   1.000
_cell.length_c   1.000
_cell.angle_alpha   90.00
_cell.angle_beta   90.00
_cell.angle_gamma   90.00
#
_symmetry.space_group_name_H-M   'P 1'
#
loop_
_entity.id
_entity.type
_entity.pdbx_description
1 polymer ?
#
loop_
_entity_poly.entity_id
_entity_poly.type
_entity_poly.pdbx_seq_one_letter_code
_entity_poly.pdbx_strand_id
1 'polypeptide(L)'
;MEGTATISLDTLDELRAKAEEAETEKKRSDWFVKKLMNCYGFDTEAYDKALKEIDNDRNLTDKQCSKLVREAMVKHLKIVIDPEELKELIQEYIDEEASDEHLDIAKASMKELKQIQVVLKE
;
A
#
# COMPACT_ATOMS: atom_id res chain seq x y z
N MET A 1 -3.01 5.54 41.82
CA MET A 1 -3.21 4.21 42.45
C MET A 1 -2.65 3.18 41.50
N GLU A 2 -1.55 2.51 41.84
CA GLU A 2 -1.11 1.31 41.13
C GLU A 2 -1.88 0.13 41.72
N GLY A 3 -2.77 -0.46 40.92
CA GLY A 3 -3.52 -1.66 41.30
C GLY A 3 -2.76 -2.90 40.83
N THR A 4 -2.45 -3.81 41.74
CA THR A 4 -1.94 -5.13 41.40
C THR A 4 -3.11 -6.08 41.13
N ALA A 5 -3.14 -6.67 39.94
CA ALA A 5 -4.09 -7.73 39.58
C ALA A 5 -3.40 -9.08 39.68
N THR A 6 -4.02 -10.05 40.34
CA THR A 6 -3.55 -11.44 40.39
C THR A 6 -4.23 -12.24 39.28
N ILE A 7 -3.44 -12.84 38.40
CA ILE A 7 -3.93 -13.73 37.34
C ILE A 7 -3.30 -15.11 37.49
N SER A 8 -3.95 -16.14 36.93
CA SER A 8 -3.38 -17.48 36.87
C SER A 8 -2.19 -17.53 35.88
N LEU A 9 -1.31 -18.52 36.03
CA LEU A 9 -0.20 -18.73 35.09
C LEU A 9 -0.72 -19.05 33.68
N ASP A 10 -1.79 -19.85 33.56
CA ASP A 10 -2.40 -20.19 32.28
C ASP A 10 -2.93 -18.93 31.56
N THR A 11 -3.58 -18.02 32.30
CA THR A 11 -4.04 -16.73 31.76
C THR A 11 -2.88 -15.85 31.32
N LEU A 12 -1.75 -15.87 32.04
CA LEU A 12 -0.56 -15.12 31.65
C LEU A 12 0.03 -15.66 30.34
N ASP A 13 0.08 -16.97 30.16
CA ASP A 13 0.62 -17.60 28.95
C ASP A 13 -0.31 -17.39 27.74
N GLU A 14 -1.64 -17.43 27.92
CA GLU A 14 -2.60 -17.04 26.88
C GLU A 14 -2.43 -15.58 26.45
N LEU A 15 -2.23 -14.67 27.41
CA LEU A 15 -2.00 -13.26 27.12
C LEU A 15 -0.67 -13.04 26.37
N ARG A 16 0.36 -13.82 26.69
CA ARG A 16 1.64 -13.80 25.94
C ARG A 16 1.45 -14.30 24.51
N ALA A 17 0.78 -15.43 24.31
CA ALA A 17 0.49 -15.97 22.98
C ALA A 17 -0.28 -14.95 22.12
N LYS A 18 -1.33 -14.32 22.68
CA LYS A 18 -2.08 -13.25 21.99
C LYS A 18 -1.23 -12.03 21.68
N ALA A 19 -0.33 -11.65 22.59
CA ALA A 19 0.58 -10.52 22.34
C ALA A 19 1.58 -10.83 21.23
N GLU A 20 2.11 -12.06 21.19
CA GLU A 20 2.99 -12.53 20.11
C GLU A 20 2.27 -12.58 18.77
N GLU A 21 1.05 -13.14 18.71
CA GLU A 21 0.21 -13.14 17.52
C GLU A 21 -0.02 -11.71 17.02
N ALA A 22 -0.46 -10.80 17.88
CA ALA A 22 -0.69 -9.40 17.52
C ALA A 22 0.60 -8.69 17.03
N GLU A 23 1.76 -9.01 17.62
CA GLU A 23 3.04 -8.48 17.17
C GLU A 23 3.42 -9.02 15.78
N THR A 24 3.21 -10.31 15.52
CA THR A 24 3.46 -10.92 14.21
C THR A 24 2.54 -10.37 13.13
N GLU A 25 1.25 -10.19 13.42
CA GLU A 25 0.29 -9.56 12.52
C GLU A 25 0.69 -8.12 12.19
N LYS A 26 1.10 -7.35 13.21
CA LYS A 26 1.57 -5.99 13.01
C LYS A 26 2.81 -5.95 12.11
N LYS A 27 3.79 -6.83 12.34
CA LYS A 27 4.99 -6.93 11.47
C LYS A 27 4.63 -7.29 10.03
N ARG A 28 3.68 -8.21 9.83
CA ARG A 28 3.18 -8.57 8.50
C ARG A 28 2.49 -7.39 7.83
N SER A 29 1.66 -6.63 8.56
CA SER A 29 1.02 -5.42 8.05
C SER A 29 2.04 -4.35 7.67
N ASP A 30 3.04 -4.08 8.52
CA ASP A 30 4.08 -3.09 8.24
C ASP A 30 4.91 -3.50 7.01
N TRP A 31 5.21 -4.79 6.88
CA TRP A 31 5.88 -5.36 5.71
C TRP A 31 5.05 -5.21 4.43
N PHE A 32 3.75 -5.53 4.48
CA PHE A 32 2.83 -5.34 3.36
C PHE A 32 2.80 -3.89 2.89
N VAL A 33 2.67 -2.93 3.82
CA VAL A 33 2.66 -1.50 3.47
C VAL A 33 3.96 -1.09 2.78
N LYS A 34 5.10 -1.57 3.26
CA LYS A 34 6.40 -1.30 2.64
C LYS A 34 6.51 -1.89 1.24
N LYS A 35 6.05 -3.12 1.03
CA LYS A 35 6.04 -3.77 -0.29
C LYS A 35 5.06 -3.07 -1.25
N LEU A 36 3.89 -2.67 -0.76
CA LEU A 36 2.94 -1.86 -1.53
C LEU A 36 3.56 -0.52 -1.96
N MET A 37 4.32 0.15 -1.09
CA MET A 37 5.04 1.38 -1.45
C MET A 37 6.08 1.19 -2.56
N ASN A 38 6.65 -0.02 -2.71
CA ASN A 38 7.56 -0.32 -3.82
C ASN A 38 6.81 -0.58 -5.14
N CYS A 39 5.53 -0.97 -5.07
CA CYS A 39 4.74 -1.29 -6.26
C CYS A 39 4.31 -0.07 -7.06
N TYR A 40 4.33 1.13 -6.46
CA TYR A 40 3.88 2.33 -7.16
C TYR A 40 4.77 3.55 -6.88
N GLY A 41 4.81 4.45 -7.86
CA GLY A 41 5.36 5.78 -7.76
C GLY A 41 4.40 6.81 -8.33
N PHE A 42 4.83 8.07 -8.34
CA PHE A 42 4.08 9.14 -8.95
C PHE A 42 4.92 9.82 -10.03
N ASP A 43 4.37 9.94 -11.23
CA ASP A 43 4.88 10.88 -12.23
C ASP A 43 4.29 12.25 -11.88
N THR A 44 5.11 13.09 -11.24
CA THR A 44 4.72 14.41 -10.74
C THR A 44 5.27 15.55 -11.60
N GLU A 45 6.02 15.30 -12.67
CA GLU A 45 6.75 16.37 -13.37
C GLU A 45 5.81 17.48 -13.87
N ALA A 46 4.72 17.10 -14.53
CA ALA A 46 3.70 18.03 -14.99
C ALA A 46 2.89 18.64 -13.84
N TYR A 47 2.67 17.87 -12.76
CA TYR A 47 1.95 18.32 -11.58
C TYR A 47 2.74 19.40 -10.82
N ASP A 48 4.03 19.17 -10.58
CA ASP A 48 4.93 20.09 -9.89
C ASP A 48 5.10 21.41 -10.67
N LYS A 49 5.12 21.34 -12.00
CA LYS A 49 5.12 22.52 -12.85
C LYS A 49 3.84 23.34 -12.66
N ALA A 50 2.67 22.69 -12.68
CA ALA A 50 1.39 23.35 -12.47
C ALA A 50 1.29 23.96 -11.05
N LEU A 51 1.81 23.28 -10.03
CA LEU A 51 1.87 23.82 -8.66
C LEU A 51 2.73 25.09 -8.59
N LYS A 52 3.91 25.10 -9.24
CA LYS A 52 4.76 26.29 -9.31
C LYS A 52 4.08 27.46 -10.03
N GLU A 53 3.31 27.19 -11.08
CA GLU A 53 2.55 28.24 -11.78
C GLU A 53 1.46 28.84 -10.88
N ILE A 54 0.77 28.02 -10.09
CA ILE A 54 -0.23 28.47 -9.11
C ILE A 54 0.44 29.30 -7.99
N ASP A 55 1.56 28.83 -7.45
CA ASP A 55 2.27 29.50 -6.35
C ASP A 55 2.86 30.87 -6.77
N ASN A 56 3.21 31.03 -8.04
CA ASN A 56 3.73 32.30 -8.56
C ASN A 56 2.65 33.37 -8.80
N ASP A 57 1.35 33.02 -8.79
CA ASP A 57 0.27 33.98 -8.96
C ASP A 57 -0.17 34.58 -7.60
N ARG A 58 0.32 35.79 -7.34
CA ARG A 58 0.04 36.54 -6.09
C ARG A 58 -1.39 37.09 -6.01
N ASN A 59 -2.19 36.97 -7.06
CA ASN A 59 -3.56 37.50 -7.10
C ASN A 59 -4.61 36.44 -6.74
N LEU A 60 -4.20 35.20 -6.49
CA LEU A 60 -5.12 34.12 -6.15
C LEU A 60 -5.49 34.15 -4.67
N THR A 61 -6.79 33.96 -4.40
CA THR A 61 -7.27 33.67 -3.04
C THR A 61 -7.02 32.20 -2.69
N ASP A 62 -6.93 31.86 -1.39
CA ASP A 62 -6.75 30.48 -0.91
C ASP A 62 -7.77 29.49 -1.50
N LYS A 63 -9.01 29.94 -1.71
CA LYS A 63 -10.08 29.15 -2.32
C LYS A 63 -9.80 28.84 -3.79
N GLN A 64 -9.24 29.79 -4.54
CA GLN A 64 -8.87 29.61 -5.94
C GLN A 64 -7.62 28.74 -6.07
N CYS A 65 -6.60 28.96 -5.24
CA CYS A 65 -5.42 28.08 -5.16
C CYS A 65 -5.82 26.63 -4.91
N SER A 66 -6.63 26.38 -3.88
CA SER A 66 -7.10 25.03 -3.53
C SER A 66 -7.85 24.35 -4.68
N LYS A 67 -8.61 25.12 -5.48
CA LYS A 67 -9.32 24.60 -6.65
C LYS A 67 -8.34 24.22 -7.75
N LEU A 68 -7.40 25.11 -8.07
CA LEU A 68 -6.41 24.89 -9.12
C LEU A 68 -5.47 23.73 -8.81
N VAL A 69 -5.08 23.55 -7.54
CA VAL A 69 -4.29 22.40 -7.09
C VAL A 69 -5.03 21.09 -7.34
N ARG A 70 -6.33 21.02 -7.03
CA ARG A 70 -7.14 19.83 -7.34
C ARG A 70 -7.28 19.59 -8.83
N GLU A 71 -7.48 20.64 -9.62
CA GLU A 71 -7.54 20.53 -11.08
C GLU A 71 -6.21 20.04 -11.66
N ALA A 72 -5.08 20.53 -11.15
CA ALA A 72 -3.74 20.08 -11.53
C ALA A 72 -3.51 18.62 -11.14
N MET A 73 -3.95 18.21 -9.94
CA MET A 73 -3.84 16.83 -9.46
C MET A 73 -4.58 15.88 -10.41
N VAL A 74 -5.85 16.15 -10.73
CA VAL A 74 -6.65 15.29 -11.62
C VAL A 74 -6.10 15.23 -13.04
N LYS A 75 -5.50 16.33 -13.53
CA LYS A 75 -5.00 16.40 -14.91
C LYS A 75 -3.58 15.87 -15.11
N HIS A 76 -2.73 16.00 -14.10
CA HIS A 76 -1.28 15.85 -14.26
C HIS A 76 -0.64 14.84 -13.32
N LEU A 77 -1.22 14.56 -12.16
CA LEU A 77 -0.69 13.53 -11.28
C LEU A 77 -1.01 12.17 -11.86
N LYS A 78 0.01 11.36 -12.11
CA LYS A 78 -0.17 9.97 -12.54
C LYS A 78 0.40 9.02 -11.51
N ILE A 79 -0.34 7.95 -11.24
CA ILE A 79 0.16 6.81 -10.49
C ILE A 79 0.88 5.90 -11.49
N VAL A 80 2.14 5.63 -11.23
CA VAL A 80 2.97 4.71 -12.01
C VAL A 80 3.07 3.42 -11.21
N ILE A 81 2.72 2.28 -11.81
CA ILE A 81 2.76 0.98 -11.15
C ILE A 81 3.91 0.19 -11.75
N ASP A 82 4.75 -0.39 -10.91
CA ASP A 82 5.73 -1.40 -11.33
C ASP A 82 5.01 -2.76 -11.47
N PRO A 83 4.89 -3.30 -12.70
CA PRO A 83 4.18 -4.55 -12.92
C PRO A 83 4.86 -5.75 -12.28
N GLU A 84 6.18 -5.75 -12.09
CA GLU A 84 6.90 -6.86 -11.47
C GLU A 84 6.65 -6.88 -9.96
N GLU A 85 6.82 -5.75 -9.28
CA GLU A 85 6.55 -5.63 -7.84
C GLU A 85 5.07 -5.89 -7.53
N LEU A 86 4.15 -5.43 -8.39
CA LEU A 86 2.71 -5.73 -8.22
C LEU A 86 2.43 -7.24 -8.26
N LYS A 87 3.07 -7.98 -9.17
CA LYS A 87 2.86 -9.43 -9.25
C LYS A 87 3.44 -10.15 -8.04
N GLU A 88 4.61 -9.74 -7.56
CA GLU A 88 5.19 -10.28 -6.33
C GLU A 88 4.26 -10.02 -5.14
N LEU A 89 3.70 -8.81 -5.04
CA LEU A 89 2.75 -8.46 -4.00
C LEU A 89 1.48 -9.32 -4.07
N ILE A 90 0.95 -9.55 -5.29
CA ILE A 90 -0.19 -10.43 -5.48
C ILE A 90 0.16 -11.84 -5.03
N GLN A 91 1.27 -12.42 -5.49
CA GLN A 91 1.69 -13.78 -5.11
C GLN A 91 1.85 -13.96 -3.60
N GLU A 92 2.40 -12.98 -2.88
CA GLU A 92 2.66 -13.08 -1.44
C GLU A 92 1.36 -13.05 -0.59
N TYR A 93 0.30 -12.42 -1.10
CA TYR A 93 -0.95 -12.20 -0.35
C TYR A 93 -2.18 -12.81 -1.00
N ILE A 94 -2.02 -13.59 -2.07
CA ILE A 94 -3.12 -14.25 -2.74
C ILE A 94 -3.71 -15.34 -1.83
N ASP A 95 -5.04 -15.44 -1.83
CA ASP A 95 -5.74 -16.54 -1.17
C ASP A 95 -5.70 -17.78 -2.06
N GLU A 96 -4.80 -18.71 -1.78
CA GLU A 96 -4.61 -19.93 -2.56
C GLU A 96 -5.86 -20.81 -2.65
N GLU A 97 -6.79 -20.67 -1.71
CA GLU A 97 -8.02 -21.49 -1.64
C GLU A 97 -9.18 -20.88 -2.45
N ALA A 98 -9.05 -19.64 -2.91
CA ALA A 98 -10.14 -18.93 -3.57
C ALA A 98 -10.51 -19.51 -4.95
N SER A 99 -9.51 -20.00 -5.71
CA SER A 99 -9.71 -20.62 -7.04
C SER A 99 -8.43 -21.31 -7.54
N ASP A 100 -8.55 -22.13 -8.58
CA ASP A 100 -7.42 -22.78 -9.24
C ASP A 100 -6.41 -21.76 -9.77
N GLU A 101 -6.86 -20.63 -10.32
CA GLU A 101 -5.97 -19.56 -10.79
C GLU A 101 -5.19 -18.91 -9.65
N HIS A 102 -5.79 -18.79 -8.46
CA HIS A 102 -5.08 -18.26 -7.30
C HIS A 102 -3.98 -19.22 -6.85
N LEU A 103 -4.27 -20.51 -6.84
CA LEU A 103 -3.30 -21.56 -6.54
C LEU A 103 -2.15 -21.60 -7.55
N ASP A 104 -2.44 -21.42 -8.83
CA ASP A 104 -1.44 -21.37 -9.91
C ASP A 104 -0.50 -20.16 -9.75
N ILE A 105 -1.04 -18.98 -9.41
CA ILE A 105 -0.23 -17.78 -9.15
C ILE A 105 0.61 -17.94 -7.88
N ALA A 106 0.04 -18.49 -6.81
CA ALA A 106 0.77 -18.75 -5.57
C ALA A 106 1.98 -19.68 -5.82
N LYS A 107 1.80 -20.72 -6.65
CA LYS A 107 2.83 -21.71 -6.98
C LYS A 107 3.75 -21.32 -8.14
N ALA A 108 3.46 -20.23 -8.84
CA ALA A 108 4.23 -19.80 -10.00
C ALA A 108 5.68 -19.49 -9.61
N SER A 109 6.64 -19.95 -10.43
CA SER A 109 8.02 -19.51 -10.31
C SER A 109 8.16 -18.03 -10.70
N MET A 110 9.20 -17.36 -10.20
CA MET A 110 9.52 -15.97 -10.61
C MET A 110 9.65 -15.81 -12.13
N LYS A 111 10.07 -16.86 -12.84
CA LYS A 111 10.17 -16.85 -14.31
C LYS A 111 8.79 -16.88 -14.98
N GLU A 112 7.85 -17.64 -14.44
CA GLU A 112 6.47 -17.69 -14.93
C GLU A 112 5.76 -16.38 -14.59
N LEU A 113 5.89 -15.90 -13.35
CA LEU A 113 5.29 -14.65 -12.88
C LEU A 113 5.69 -13.45 -13.76
N LYS A 114 6.98 -13.33 -14.12
CA LYS A 114 7.48 -12.28 -15.03
C LYS A 114 6.81 -12.31 -16.41
N GLN A 115 6.40 -13.48 -16.91
CA GLN A 115 5.75 -13.63 -18.22
C GLN A 115 4.24 -13.34 -18.20
N ILE A 116 3.61 -13.37 -17.03
CA ILE A 116 2.17 -13.06 -16.90
C ILE A 116 1.93 -11.59 -17.22
N GLN A 117 0.88 -11.26 -17.97
CA GLN A 117 0.56 -9.86 -18.27
C GLN A 117 -0.27 -9.23 -17.14
N VAL A 118 0.07 -8.00 -16.76
CA VAL A 118 -0.80 -7.15 -15.92
C VAL A 118 -1.59 -6.21 -16.83
N VAL A 119 -2.90 -6.17 -16.65
CA VAL A 119 -3.80 -5.27 -17.38
C VAL A 119 -4.51 -4.37 -16.37
N LEU A 120 -4.39 -3.04 -16.55
CA LEU A 120 -5.14 -2.06 -15.78
C LEU A 120 -6.49 -1.85 -16.46
N LYS A 121 -7.57 -2.03 -15.69
CA LYS A 121 -8.94 -1.83 -16.19
C LYS A 121 -9.27 -0.33 -16.23
N GLU A 122 -9.97 0.08 -17.28
CA GLU A 122 -10.53 1.45 -17.45
C GLU A 122 -11.79 1.68 -16.61
#